data_AF-A0A9P8JHR4-F1
#
_entry.id   AF-A0A9P8JHR4-F1
#
_cell.length_a   1.000
_cell.length_b   1.000
_cell.length_c   1.000
_cell.angle_alpha   90.00
_cell.angle_beta   90.00
_cell.angle_gamma   90.00
#
_symmetry.space_group_name_H-M   'P 1'
#
loop_
_entity.id
_entity.type
_entity.pdbx_description
1 polymer ?
#
loop_
_entity_poly.entity_id
_entity_poly.type
_entity_poly.pdbx_seq_one_letter_code
_entity_poly.pdbx_strand_id
1 'polypeptide(L)'
;CSSGVLAYTLPSNNYIAYCPLFFSDLPGLTGRCHDQDQATTVLHEETHAPGVYSPGTEDNGYGYSAATSLSSYDAVLNADSYALYANAIYAGC
;
A
#
# COMPACT_ATOMS: atom_id res chain seq x y z
N CYS A 1 -5.07 14.94 -1.78
CA CYS A 1 -4.11 15.03 -0.68
C CYS A 1 -4.71 15.80 0.48
N SER A 2 -4.89 15.11 1.60
CA SER A 2 -5.25 15.66 2.91
C SER A 2 -4.09 15.42 3.88
N SER A 3 -4.15 16.04 5.06
CA SER A 3 -3.14 15.85 6.11
C SER A 3 -3.01 14.36 6.49
N GLY A 4 -1.79 13.85 6.55
CA GLY A 4 -1.49 12.47 6.94
C GLY A 4 -1.61 11.42 5.82
N VAL A 5 -1.96 11.82 4.60
CA VAL A 5 -2.07 10.90 3.46
C VAL A 5 -0.77 10.90 2.65
N LEU A 6 -0.23 9.70 2.39
CA LEU A 6 0.99 9.50 1.61
C LEU A 6 0.71 9.52 0.11
N ALA A 7 -0.29 8.78 -0.34
CA ALA A 7 -0.75 8.73 -1.73
C ALA A 7 -2.25 8.38 -1.78
N TYR A 8 -2.83 8.41 -2.97
CA TYR A 8 -4.18 7.89 -3.19
C TYR A 8 -4.38 7.47 -4.64
N THR A 9 -5.34 6.58 -4.83
CA THR A 9 -5.82 6.13 -6.13
C THR A 9 -7.28 6.51 -6.34
N LEU A 10 -7.63 6.91 -7.57
CA LEU A 10 -9.01 7.05 -8.04
C LEU A 10 -9.35 5.85 -8.92
N PRO A 11 -9.97 4.78 -8.38
CA PRO A 11 -10.13 3.51 -9.09
C PRO A 11 -10.92 3.63 -10.39
N SER A 12 -11.95 4.49 -10.42
CA SER A 12 -12.77 4.75 -11.62
C SER A 12 -11.98 5.32 -12.79
N ASN A 13 -10.81 5.91 -12.53
CA ASN A 13 -9.98 6.59 -13.51
C ASN A 13 -8.61 5.92 -13.69
N ASN A 14 -8.27 4.90 -12.90
CA ASN A 14 -6.92 4.33 -12.81
C ASN A 14 -5.84 5.42 -12.65
N TYR A 15 -6.13 6.41 -11.81
CA TYR A 15 -5.28 7.56 -11.60
C TYR A 15 -4.68 7.50 -10.19
N ILE A 16 -3.36 7.50 -10.12
CA ILE A 16 -2.60 7.45 -8.87
C ILE A 16 -1.95 8.83 -8.68
N ALA A 17 -1.98 9.35 -7.45
CA ALA A 17 -1.28 10.57 -7.09
C ALA A 17 -0.56 10.45 -5.75
N TYR A 18 0.68 10.91 -5.73
CA TYR A 18 1.53 10.95 -4.55
C TYR A 18 1.45 12.32 -3.89
N CYS A 19 1.24 12.33 -2.57
CA CYS A 19 1.11 13.55 -1.78
C CYS A 19 2.48 14.04 -1.28
N PRO A 20 2.60 15.30 -0.82
CA PRO A 20 3.89 15.84 -0.38
C PRO A 20 4.62 14.98 0.67
N LEU A 21 3.89 14.34 1.60
CA LEU A 21 4.47 13.48 2.63
C LEU A 21 5.19 12.24 2.05
N PHE A 22 4.72 11.69 0.93
CA PHE A 22 5.43 10.61 0.24
C PHE A 22 6.86 11.00 -0.12
N PHE A 23 7.08 12.26 -0.51
CA PHE A 23 8.41 12.75 -0.89
C PHE A 23 9.26 13.20 0.29
N SER A 24 8.63 13.70 1.37
CA SER A 24 9.36 14.28 2.50
C SER A 24 9.58 13.35 3.69
N ASP A 25 8.74 12.33 3.85
CA ASP A 25 8.68 11.51 5.08
C ASP A 25 9.03 10.03 4.85
N LEU A 26 8.95 9.54 3.60
CA LEU A 26 9.28 8.16 3.28
C LEU A 26 10.69 8.01 2.71
N PRO A 27 11.48 7.00 3.13
CA PRO A 27 12.68 6.60 2.42
C PRO A 27 12.32 6.00 1.05
N GLY A 28 13.27 5.99 0.12
CA GLY A 28 13.06 5.35 -1.19
C GLY A 28 12.79 3.84 -1.08
N LEU A 29 13.49 3.17 -0.17
CA LEU A 29 13.37 1.74 0.14
C LEU A 29 13.84 1.48 1.57
N THR A 30 13.14 0.65 2.32
CA THR A 30 13.53 0.24 3.67
C THR A 30 13.80 -1.26 3.76
N GLY A 31 14.83 -1.62 4.51
CA GLY A 31 15.12 -3.02 4.88
C GLY A 31 14.57 -3.39 6.26
N ARG A 32 13.82 -2.50 6.92
CA ARG A 32 13.18 -2.79 8.20
C ARG A 32 11.81 -3.42 7.95
N CYS A 33 11.53 -4.49 8.69
CA CYS A 33 10.28 -5.21 8.62
C CYS A 33 9.09 -4.31 8.90
N HIS A 34 8.15 -4.32 7.96
CA HIS A 34 6.84 -3.68 8.02
C HIS A 34 6.85 -2.15 8.04
N ASP A 35 8.02 -1.52 7.90
CA ASP A 35 8.13 -0.08 7.73
C ASP A 35 7.62 0.33 6.34
N GLN A 36 7.06 1.54 6.25
CA GLN A 36 6.63 2.12 4.99
C GLN A 36 7.81 2.75 4.25
N ASP A 37 7.78 2.66 2.93
CA ASP A 37 8.71 3.33 2.03
C ASP A 37 8.00 3.74 0.73
N GLN A 38 8.70 4.49 -0.12
CA GLN A 38 8.14 4.92 -1.40
C GLN A 38 7.82 3.74 -2.31
N ALA A 39 8.69 2.72 -2.38
CA ALA A 39 8.52 1.58 -3.27
C ALA A 39 7.24 0.79 -2.97
N THR A 40 6.99 0.47 -1.71
CA THR A 40 5.82 -0.29 -1.28
C THR A 40 4.56 0.57 -1.20
N THR A 41 4.68 1.89 -0.97
CA THR A 41 3.53 2.81 -1.14
C THR A 41 3.10 2.91 -2.60
N VAL A 42 4.04 2.93 -3.56
CA VAL A 42 3.70 2.86 -5.00
C VAL A 42 2.97 1.55 -5.29
N LEU A 43 3.50 0.42 -4.81
CA LEU A 43 2.87 -0.88 -4.99
C LEU A 43 1.46 -0.93 -4.41
N HIS A 44 1.26 -0.41 -3.19
CA HIS A 44 -0.06 -0.30 -2.54
C HIS A 44 -1.07 0.44 -3.44
N GLU A 45 -0.70 1.58 -3.99
CA GLU A 45 -1.61 2.36 -4.85
C GLU A 45 -1.91 1.66 -6.17
N GLU A 46 -0.93 0.95 -6.76
CA GLU A 46 -1.14 0.17 -7.97
C GLU A 46 -2.19 -0.94 -7.77
N THR A 47 -2.31 -1.52 -6.57
CA THR A 47 -3.31 -2.57 -6.32
C THR A 47 -4.74 -2.03 -6.24
N HIS A 48 -4.93 -0.75 -5.90
CA HIS A 48 -6.25 -0.11 -5.94
C HIS A 48 -6.77 0.11 -7.37
N ALA A 49 -5.90 0.15 -8.37
CA ALA A 49 -6.28 0.45 -9.75
C ALA A 49 -6.84 -0.81 -10.47
N PRO A 50 -8.16 -0.91 -10.74
CA PRO A 50 -8.75 -2.10 -11.36
C PRO A 50 -8.27 -2.36 -12.79
N GLY A 51 -7.66 -1.36 -13.44
CA GLY A 51 -6.98 -1.49 -14.73
C GLY A 51 -5.65 -2.24 -14.66
N VAL A 52 -5.02 -2.35 -13.48
CA VAL A 52 -3.89 -3.25 -13.24
C VAL A 52 -4.42 -4.67 -13.06
N TYR A 53 -5.36 -4.87 -12.13
CA TYR A 53 -6.07 -6.13 -11.94
C TYR A 53 -7.43 -5.90 -11.26
N SER A 54 -8.46 -6.63 -11.69
CA SER A 54 -9.84 -6.45 -11.19
C SER A 54 -10.29 -7.62 -10.30
N PRO A 55 -10.97 -7.35 -9.16
CA PRO A 55 -11.27 -6.02 -8.62
C PRO A 55 -10.01 -5.33 -8.10
N GLY A 56 -10.01 -3.98 -8.10
CA GLY A 56 -9.01 -3.21 -7.35
C GLY A 56 -9.19 -3.49 -5.86
N THR A 57 -8.08 -3.42 -5.11
CA THR A 57 -8.12 -3.59 -3.66
C THR A 57 -8.83 -2.42 -2.97
N GLU A 58 -9.22 -2.65 -1.72
CA GLU A 58 -9.74 -1.67 -0.78
C GLU A 58 -8.72 -1.42 0.35
N ASP A 59 -9.04 -0.47 1.22
CA ASP A 59 -8.26 -0.13 2.42
C ASP A 59 -8.89 -0.74 3.68
N ASN A 60 -8.89 -2.07 3.76
CA ASN A 60 -9.52 -2.81 4.85
C ASN A 60 -8.71 -2.74 6.16
N GLY A 61 -7.39 -2.53 6.08
CA GLY A 61 -6.53 -2.40 7.25
C GLY A 61 -5.13 -1.89 6.91
N TYR A 62 -4.71 -0.83 7.61
CA TYR A 62 -3.39 -0.20 7.45
C TYR A 62 -2.40 -0.64 8.53
N GLY A 63 -1.17 -0.92 8.11
CA GLY A 63 -0.09 -1.38 8.95
C GLY A 63 -0.21 -2.86 9.32
N TYR A 64 0.93 -3.42 9.74
CA TYR A 64 1.09 -4.87 9.96
C TYR A 64 -0.03 -5.48 10.81
N SER A 65 -0.26 -4.94 12.02
CA SER A 65 -1.23 -5.53 12.94
C SER A 65 -2.66 -5.54 12.40
N ALA A 66 -3.08 -4.50 11.68
CA ALA A 66 -4.43 -4.44 11.13
C ALA A 66 -4.56 -5.38 9.93
N ALA A 67 -3.63 -5.26 8.97
CA ALA A 67 -3.63 -6.08 7.75
C ALA A 67 -3.55 -7.59 8.05
N THR A 68 -2.73 -8.01 9.01
CA THR A 68 -2.61 -9.44 9.38
C THR A 68 -3.74 -9.95 10.26
N SER A 69 -4.59 -9.07 10.79
CA SER A 69 -5.78 -9.46 11.57
C SER A 69 -7.02 -9.68 10.70
N LEU A 70 -6.95 -9.30 9.42
CA LEU A 70 -8.04 -9.47 8.46
C LEU A 70 -8.33 -10.95 8.19
N SER A 71 -9.56 -11.22 7.76
CA SER A 71 -9.90 -12.52 7.18
C SER A 71 -9.10 -12.74 5.88
N SER A 72 -8.93 -13.99 5.43
CA SER A 72 -8.26 -14.24 4.14
C SER A 72 -8.97 -13.54 2.96
N TYR A 73 -10.30 -13.37 3.05
CA TYR A 73 -11.09 -12.68 2.03
C TYR A 73 -10.79 -11.17 2.01
N ASP A 74 -10.72 -10.53 3.17
CA ASP A 74 -10.42 -9.09 3.24
C ASP A 74 -8.94 -8.82 2.97
N ALA A 75 -8.05 -9.73 3.38
CA ALA A 75 -6.61 -9.59 3.20
C ALA A 75 -6.20 -9.64 1.72
N VAL A 76 -6.80 -10.51 0.90
CA VAL A 76 -6.54 -10.56 -0.55
C VAL A 76 -7.14 -9.35 -1.28
N LEU A 77 -8.10 -8.65 -0.67
CA LEU A 77 -8.67 -7.42 -1.19
C LEU A 77 -8.14 -6.17 -0.46
N ASN A 78 -7.01 -6.25 0.27
CA ASN A 78 -6.44 -5.14 1.01
C ASN A 78 -5.09 -4.72 0.42
N ALA A 79 -4.95 -3.45 0.02
CA ALA A 79 -3.73 -2.96 -0.61
C ALA A 79 -2.49 -3.14 0.25
N ASP A 80 -2.60 -2.84 1.55
CA ASP A 80 -1.47 -2.89 2.47
C ASP A 80 -0.96 -4.31 2.73
N SER A 81 -1.79 -5.33 2.52
CA SER A 81 -1.36 -6.73 2.58
C SER A 81 -0.27 -7.03 1.54
N TYR A 82 -0.40 -6.47 0.34
CA TYR A 82 0.56 -6.66 -0.75
C TYR A 82 1.85 -5.87 -0.49
N ALA A 83 1.74 -4.63 -0.01
CA ALA A 83 2.89 -3.82 0.38
C ALA A 83 3.72 -4.49 1.48
N LEU A 84 3.05 -4.98 2.54
CA LEU A 84 3.69 -5.66 3.66
C LEU A 84 4.30 -7.00 3.24
N TYR A 85 3.62 -7.78 2.39
CA TYR A 85 4.17 -9.03 1.86
C TYR A 85 5.43 -8.79 1.04
N ALA A 86 5.43 -7.78 0.16
CA ALA A 86 6.61 -7.42 -0.65
C ALA A 86 7.78 -6.95 0.23
N ASN A 87 7.52 -6.10 1.23
CA ASN A 87 8.52 -5.68 2.21
C ASN A 87 9.13 -6.88 2.95
N ALA A 88 8.29 -7.79 3.47
CA ALA A 88 8.73 -8.95 4.23
C ALA A 88 9.70 -9.83 3.41
N ILE A 89 9.30 -10.16 2.17
CA ILE A 89 10.15 -10.93 1.23
C ILE A 89 11.48 -10.22 0.96
N TYR A 90 11.47 -8.89 0.76
CA TYR A 90 12.69 -8.11 0.52
C TYR A 90 13.60 -8.06 1.76
N ALA A 91 13.02 -7.82 2.94
CA ALA A 91 13.75 -7.65 4.19
C ALA A 91 14.17 -8.97 4.85
N GLY A 92 13.65 -10.12 4.40
CA GLY A 92 13.93 -11.43 4.99
C GLY A 92 13.23 -11.66 6.32
N CYS A 93 12.02 -11.11 6.44
CA CYS A 93 11.05 -11.41 7.49
C CYS A 93 9.71 -11.80 6.83
#